data_AF-A0A3D2L2G4-F1
#
_entry.id   AF-A0A3D2L2G4-F1
#
_cell.length_a   1.000
_cell.length_b   1.000
_cell.length_c   1.000
_cell.angle_alpha   90.00
_cell.angle_beta   90.00
_cell.angle_gamma   90.00
#
_symmetry.space_group_name_H-M   'P 1'
#
loop_
_entity.id
_entity.type
_entity.pdbx_description
1 polymer ?
#
loop_
_entity_poly.entity_id
_entity_poly.type
_entity_poly.pdbx_seq_one_letter_code
_entity_poly.pdbx_strand_id
1 'polypeptide(L)' 'MSQNSAGPEILRLIELISRLPGLGPRSARRVALFL' A
#
# COMPACT_ATOMS: atom_id res chain seq x y z
N MET A 1 4.73 7.37 -15.71
CA MET A 1 4.24 6.20 -14.94
C MET A 1 5.32 5.78 -13.97
N SER A 2 5.13 6.07 -12.69
CA SER A 2 6.08 5.79 -11.61
C SER A 2 6.18 4.28 -11.40
N GLN A 3 7.38 3.77 -11.62
CA GLN A 3 7.76 2.39 -11.39
C GLN A 3 7.34 1.98 -9.98
N ASN A 4 6.65 0.85 -9.87
CA ASN A 4 6.18 0.33 -8.61
C ASN A 4 7.41 -0.17 -7.84
N SER A 5 8.10 0.71 -7.12
CA SER A 5 9.36 0.42 -6.41
C SER A 5 9.23 -0.58 -5.26
N ALA A 6 8.01 -1.01 -4.95
CA ALA A 6 7.71 -1.96 -3.90
C ALA A 6 7.62 -3.38 -4.47
N GLY A 7 8.27 -4.34 -3.81
CA GLY A 7 8.17 -5.75 -4.15
C GLY A 7 6.73 -6.28 -4.09
N PRO A 8 6.46 -7.45 -4.71
CA PRO A 8 5.10 -8.01 -4.81
C PRO A 8 4.41 -8.19 -3.45
N GLU A 9 5.16 -8.49 -2.39
CA GLU A 9 4.62 -8.64 -1.03
C GLU A 9 4.12 -7.32 -0.45
N ILE A 10 4.85 -6.21 -0.66
CA ILE A 10 4.40 -4.89 -0.21
C ILE A 10 3.13 -4.46 -0.96
N LEU A 11 3.02 -4.80 -2.24
CA LEU A 11 1.80 -4.52 -3.01
C LEU A 11 0.60 -5.30 -2.47
N ARG A 12 0.80 -6.58 -2.12
CA ARG A 12 -0.22 -7.40 -1.47
C ARG A 12 -0.64 -6.81 -0.12
N LEU A 13 0.33 -6.35 0.67
CA LEU A 13 0.06 -5.68 1.95
C LEU A 13 -0.75 -4.40 1.75
N ILE A 14 -0.36 -3.55 0.79
CA ILE A 14 -1.11 -2.32 0.45
C ILE A 14 -2.54 -2.65 0.04
N GLU A 15 -2.74 -3.71 -0.75
CA GLU A 15 -4.06 -4.17 -1.16
C GLU A 15 -4.89 -4.58 0.06
N LEU A 16 -4.34 -5.37 0.98
CA LEU A 16 -5.03 -5.80 2.19
C LEU A 16 -5.40 -4.60 3.09
N ILE A 17 -4.46 -3.67 3.31
CA ILE A 17 -4.70 -2.45 4.11
C ILE A 17 -5.76 -1.56 3.46
N SER A 18 -5.79 -1.49 2.12
CA SER A 18 -6.76 -0.67 1.38
C SER A 18 -8.21 -1.15 1.50
N ARG A 19 -8.44 -2.36 2.03
CA ARG A 19 -9.77 -2.90 2.31
C ARG A 19 -10.32 -2.45 3.67
N LEU A 20 -9.50 -1.80 4.50
CA LEU A 20 -9.93 -1.30 5.80
C LEU A 20 -10.78 -0.02 5.65
N PRO A 21 -11.81 0.17 6.50
CA PRO A 21 -12.63 1.38 6.44
C PRO A 21 -11.76 2.62 6.68
N GLY A 22 -11.85 3.60 5.78
CA GLY A 22 -11.10 4.85 5.86
C GLY A 22 -9.66 4.80 5.32
N LEU A 23 -9.18 3.65 4.81
CA LEU A 23 -7.85 3.53 4.20
C LEU A 23 -7.95 3.24 2.70
N GLY A 24 -7.73 4.26 1.86
CA GLY A 24 -7.61 4.07 0.41
C GLY A 24 -6.19 3.66 -0.02
N PRO A 25 -5.96 3.36 -1.31
CA PRO A 25 -4.65 2.90 -1.81
C PRO A 25 -3.49 3.85 -1.50
N ARG A 26 -3.77 5.17 -1.48
CA ARG A 26 -2.76 6.19 -1.13
C ARG A 26 -2.37 6.16 0.36
N SER A 27 -3.34 6.09 1.28
CA SER A 27 -3.05 6.04 2.71
C SER A 27 -2.53 4.66 3.13
N ALA A 28 -3.02 3.58 2.53
CA ALA A 28 -2.50 2.23 2.70
C ALA A 28 -1.03 2.11 2.30
N ARG A 29 -0.62 2.72 1.17
CA ARG A 29 0.80 2.80 0.77
C ARG A 29 1.64 3.53 1.80
N ARG A 30 1.12 4.63 2.37
CA ARG A 30 1.84 5.39 3.40
C ARG A 30 2.06 4.54 4.65
N VAL A 31 1.05 3.80 5.11
CA VAL A 31 1.15 2.89 6.27
C VAL A 31 2.11 1.73 6.00
N ALA A 32 2.02 1.09 4.83
CA ALA A 32 2.86 -0.05 4.46
C ALA A 32 4.35 0.29 4.31
N LEU A 33 4.66 1.56 4.04
CA LEU A 33 6.03 2.07 3.87
C LEU A 33 6.50 2.91 5.07
N PHE A 34 5.74 2.95 6.16
CA PHE A 34 6.10 3.77 7.32
C PHE A 34 7.13 3.04 8.20
N LEU A 35 8.39 3.44 8.06
CA LEU A 35 9.49 3.29 9.03
C LEU A 35 10.35 4.56 8.99
#